data_AF-A0A433PN44-F1
#
_entry.id   AF-A0A433PN44-F1
#
_cell.length_a   1.000
_cell.length_b   1.000
_cell.length_c   1.000
_cell.angle_alpha   90.00
_cell.angle_beta   90.00
_cell.angle_gamma   90.00
#
_symmetry.space_group_name_H-M   'P 1'
#
loop_
_entity.id
_entity.type
_entity.pdbx_description
1 polymer ?
#
loop_
_entity_poly.entity_id
_entity_poly.type
_entity_poly.pdbx_seq_one_letter_code
_entity_poly.pdbx_strand_id
1 'polypeptide(L)'
;MLLFVLLASAVLLFVYSAPVNTITAGPRAEGCAFTYNNRFYILAGNKSDVSLFMYTTFPLQLSTQESISWSIASVNDLFANMTAQDATTQNSYLRPCVVTPNGTLLVGGNNFYAYDIYNDRWLGTLNMTGSVANPNALISCSYSISCTQRIVIVEDSLWIFEDVVAISQPPTSNIYILNLTSYSWSTRQALNNNTANLPPNMKAPSLAYVSAAQLANVTNTTTGGVIFMFGGDDSGSVQNGTTATSTIWMFDIASSMWHLAATSLVEPRTDCTTFFYPPKNQLLIFPGAINGTSTGMTNVLEVLNLKQEPSALLGIGMTVTATNQVMSNQPEPLWDPNYVQQGDSIILYGGWLGGNSSFNSDQITNSFYCTIFQFFIYNMTQSQWTTNATTTPFTAPIEPTSAQSSSEQQNNTGPVVGGVIGGLAVCAIAAFVVIFLLRKRRGTRHVPESRDAPHTSDHHIYSPPHAVEKHLPHTLVSDDIMENDMGGVKFEKPGEVEEDAEWPFKKEVSSE
;
A
#
# COMPACT_ATOMS: atom_id res chain seq x y z
N MET A 1 -47.95 -12.20 36.32
CA MET A 1 -46.57 -12.75 36.25
C MET A 1 -46.14 -12.98 34.80
N LEU A 2 -46.92 -13.71 33.98
CA LEU A 2 -46.61 -13.98 32.57
C LEU A 2 -46.36 -12.73 31.72
N LEU A 3 -47.19 -11.69 31.86
CA LEU A 3 -47.04 -10.41 31.14
C LEU A 3 -45.74 -9.68 31.51
N PHE A 4 -45.30 -9.80 32.76
CA PHE A 4 -44.07 -9.18 33.25
C PHE A 4 -42.83 -9.91 32.73
N VAL A 5 -42.89 -11.24 32.58
CA VAL A 5 -41.83 -12.03 31.95
C VAL A 5 -41.75 -11.72 30.47
N LEU A 6 -42.87 -11.58 29.77
CA LEU A 6 -42.90 -11.21 28.34
C LEU A 6 -42.37 -9.78 28.10
N LEU A 7 -42.74 -8.82 28.94
CA LEU A 7 -42.20 -7.45 28.88
C LEU A 7 -40.70 -7.41 29.21
N ALA A 8 -40.25 -8.15 30.21
CA ALA A 8 -38.83 -8.23 30.54
C ALA A 8 -38.02 -8.90 29.42
N SER A 9 -38.53 -9.97 28.80
CA SER A 9 -37.90 -10.62 27.65
C SER A 9 -37.90 -9.74 26.40
N ALA A 10 -38.98 -8.96 26.16
CA ALA A 10 -39.03 -8.01 25.05
C ALA A 10 -38.04 -6.85 25.26
N VAL A 11 -37.92 -6.33 26.48
CA VAL A 11 -36.92 -5.29 26.81
C VAL A 11 -35.50 -5.85 26.74
N LEU A 12 -35.24 -7.10 27.15
CA LEU A 12 -33.95 -7.75 26.96
C LEU A 12 -33.63 -7.95 25.47
N LEU A 13 -34.60 -8.34 24.64
CA LEU A 13 -34.41 -8.46 23.19
C LEU A 13 -34.14 -7.10 22.52
N PHE A 14 -34.79 -6.01 22.95
CA PHE A 14 -34.54 -4.67 22.42
C PHE A 14 -33.24 -4.03 22.94
N VAL A 15 -32.78 -4.37 24.15
CA VAL A 15 -31.50 -3.87 24.70
C VAL A 15 -30.30 -4.63 24.11
N TYR A 16 -30.49 -5.87 23.65
CA TYR A 16 -29.41 -6.65 22.99
C TYR A 16 -29.28 -6.41 21.49
N SER A 17 -30.21 -5.70 20.85
CA SER A 17 -30.08 -5.28 19.45
C SER A 17 -29.50 -3.86 19.31
N ALA A 18 -28.45 -3.54 20.09
CA ALA A 18 -27.64 -2.38 19.72
C ALA A 18 -27.11 -2.65 18.30
N PRO A 19 -27.27 -1.71 17.34
CA PRO A 19 -26.72 -1.90 16.02
C PRO A 19 -25.23 -2.18 16.17
N VAL A 20 -24.78 -3.34 15.70
CA VAL A 20 -23.37 -3.63 15.60
C VAL A 20 -22.84 -2.59 14.63
N ASN A 21 -22.13 -1.57 15.14
CA ASN A 21 -21.45 -0.59 14.31
C ASN A 21 -20.40 -1.36 13.51
N THR A 22 -20.76 -1.75 12.29
CA THR A 22 -19.83 -2.42 11.38
C THR A 22 -18.76 -1.39 11.02
N ILE A 23 -17.56 -1.63 11.52
CA ILE A 23 -16.40 -0.85 11.13
C ILE A 23 -16.16 -1.16 9.65
N THR A 24 -16.10 -0.12 8.81
CA THR A 24 -15.81 -0.24 7.38
C THR A 24 -14.50 0.48 7.09
N ALA A 25 -13.71 -0.06 6.16
CA ALA A 25 -12.49 0.63 5.71
C ALA A 25 -12.78 1.89 4.88
N GLY A 26 -14.04 2.11 4.48
CA GLY A 26 -14.46 3.30 3.74
C GLY A 26 -13.72 3.47 2.41
N PRO A 27 -13.85 4.64 1.79
CA PRO A 27 -13.16 4.95 0.54
C PRO A 27 -11.66 4.94 0.72
N ARG A 28 -10.95 4.28 -0.19
CA ARG A 28 -9.49 4.28 -0.22
C ARG A 28 -8.98 4.29 -1.65
N ALA A 29 -8.08 5.20 -1.96
CA ALA A 29 -7.24 5.18 -3.15
C ALA A 29 -5.81 5.56 -2.73
N GLU A 30 -4.79 5.16 -3.49
CA GLU A 30 -3.39 5.49 -3.22
C GLU A 30 -2.86 5.02 -1.83
N GLY A 31 -3.54 4.09 -1.18
CA GLY A 31 -3.15 3.57 0.13
C GLY A 31 -2.04 2.52 0.04
N CYS A 32 -1.48 2.20 1.19
CA CYS A 32 -0.54 1.09 1.33
C CYS A 32 -1.32 -0.18 1.67
N ALA A 33 -1.49 -1.08 0.70
CA ALA A 33 -2.12 -2.37 0.89
C ALA A 33 -1.15 -3.53 0.72
N PHE A 34 -1.31 -4.54 1.56
CA PHE A 34 -0.47 -5.72 1.56
C PHE A 34 -1.22 -6.89 2.20
N THR A 35 -0.73 -8.11 1.98
CA THR A 35 -1.18 -9.28 2.74
C THR A 35 -0.08 -9.80 3.64
N TYR A 36 -0.46 -10.23 4.83
CA TYR A 36 0.45 -10.88 5.75
C TYR A 36 -0.33 -11.82 6.67
N ASN A 37 0.18 -13.04 6.88
CA ASN A 37 -0.42 -14.03 7.77
C ASN A 37 -1.95 -14.20 7.58
N ASN A 38 -2.39 -14.39 6.33
CA ASN A 38 -3.79 -14.52 5.93
C ASN A 38 -4.68 -13.33 6.34
N ARG A 39 -4.16 -12.10 6.27
CA ARG A 39 -4.92 -10.87 6.47
C ARG A 39 -4.65 -9.87 5.36
N PHE A 40 -5.69 -9.16 4.95
CA PHE A 40 -5.62 -8.00 4.07
C PHE A 40 -5.40 -6.79 4.96
N TYR A 41 -4.30 -6.07 4.78
CA TYR A 41 -4.04 -4.82 5.48
C TYR A 41 -4.19 -3.65 4.51
N ILE A 42 -4.69 -2.54 5.02
CA ILE A 42 -4.72 -1.26 4.32
C ILE A 42 -4.38 -0.13 5.27
N LEU A 43 -3.33 0.62 4.92
CA LEU A 43 -2.83 1.78 5.63
C LEU A 43 -3.04 3.05 4.78
N ALA A 44 -3.76 3.99 5.37
CA ALA A 44 -4.18 5.27 4.85
C ALA A 44 -4.81 5.17 3.45
N GLY A 45 -4.80 6.28 2.72
CA GLY A 45 -5.40 6.44 1.41
C GLY A 45 -6.10 7.79 1.30
N ASN A 46 -6.16 8.33 0.09
CA ASN A 46 -6.81 9.60 -0.18
C ASN A 46 -8.30 9.51 0.19
N LYS A 47 -8.77 10.40 1.07
CA LYS A 47 -10.14 10.51 1.63
C LYS A 47 -10.57 9.48 2.70
N SER A 48 -9.69 9.16 3.64
CA SER A 48 -10.10 8.41 4.84
C SER A 48 -10.73 9.31 5.92
N ASP A 49 -12.06 9.39 6.00
CA ASP A 49 -12.78 9.83 7.20
C ASP A 49 -12.85 8.74 8.28
N VAL A 50 -12.43 7.51 7.94
CA VAL A 50 -12.36 6.34 8.82
C VAL A 50 -10.92 5.97 9.18
N SER A 51 -10.73 5.04 10.13
CA SER A 51 -9.41 4.67 10.70
C SER A 51 -8.30 4.50 9.66
N LEU A 52 -7.14 5.10 9.93
CA LEU A 52 -5.99 5.09 9.02
C LEU A 52 -5.43 3.69 8.80
N PHE A 53 -5.49 2.78 9.76
CA PHE A 53 -4.91 1.45 9.60
C PHE A 53 -5.89 0.36 9.97
N MET A 54 -6.19 -0.50 9.01
CA MET A 54 -7.25 -1.50 9.14
C MET A 54 -6.84 -2.80 8.48
N TYR A 55 -7.47 -3.90 8.92
CA TYR A 55 -7.30 -5.19 8.29
C TYR A 55 -8.56 -6.03 8.30
N THR A 56 -8.63 -7.01 7.42
CA THR A 56 -9.65 -8.06 7.41
C THR A 56 -9.01 -9.44 7.17
N THR A 57 -9.72 -10.51 7.46
CA THR A 57 -9.23 -11.89 7.35
C THR A 57 -9.33 -12.42 5.92
N PHE A 58 -8.35 -13.22 5.50
CA PHE A 58 -8.39 -14.03 4.27
C PHE A 58 -8.61 -15.52 4.58
N PRO A 59 -9.20 -16.31 3.65
CA PRO A 59 -9.67 -15.91 2.31
C PRO A 59 -10.86 -14.96 2.33
N LEU A 60 -10.93 -14.04 1.38
CA LEU A 60 -12.13 -13.22 1.16
C LEU A 60 -13.19 -14.02 0.41
N GLN A 61 -14.41 -14.08 0.95
CA GLN A 61 -15.58 -14.69 0.32
C GLN A 61 -16.67 -13.63 0.15
N LEU A 62 -16.83 -13.11 -1.07
CA LEU A 62 -17.82 -12.06 -1.38
C LEU A 62 -19.19 -12.64 -1.75
N SER A 63 -19.32 -13.97 -1.95
CA SER A 63 -20.56 -14.61 -2.38
C SER A 63 -21.60 -14.77 -1.28
N THR A 64 -21.16 -14.89 -0.03
CA THR A 64 -22.04 -14.92 1.14
C THR A 64 -22.38 -13.48 1.48
N GLN A 65 -23.66 -13.14 1.67
CA GLN A 65 -24.11 -11.79 2.07
C GLN A 65 -23.54 -11.28 3.41
N GLU A 66 -22.57 -12.00 4.01
CA GLU A 66 -21.87 -11.56 5.19
C GLU A 66 -20.99 -10.36 4.86
N SER A 67 -21.27 -9.25 5.53
CA SER A 67 -20.42 -8.06 5.45
C SER A 67 -19.00 -8.40 5.87
N ILE A 68 -18.01 -7.96 5.08
CA ILE A 68 -16.60 -8.11 5.42
C ILE A 68 -16.33 -7.41 6.75
N SER A 69 -15.88 -8.18 7.73
CA SER A 69 -15.54 -7.66 9.06
C SER A 69 -14.16 -7.03 9.01
N TRP A 70 -14.09 -5.73 9.30
CA TRP A 70 -12.82 -5.01 9.46
C TRP A 70 -12.46 -4.86 10.93
N SER A 71 -11.16 -4.94 11.19
CA SER A 71 -10.52 -4.64 12.46
C SER A 71 -9.60 -3.44 12.29
N ILE A 72 -9.43 -2.66 13.35
CA ILE A 72 -8.50 -1.53 13.39
C ILE A 72 -7.14 -2.05 13.89
N ALA A 73 -6.07 -1.75 13.16
CA ALA A 73 -4.70 -1.95 13.61
C ALA A 73 -4.23 -0.73 14.41
N SER A 74 -3.24 -0.90 15.28
CA SER A 74 -2.75 0.21 16.09
C SER A 74 -2.11 1.31 15.22
N VAL A 75 -2.41 2.56 15.58
CA VAL A 75 -1.86 3.76 14.92
C VAL A 75 -1.10 4.54 15.99
N ASN A 76 0.14 4.93 15.72
CA ASN A 76 0.90 5.79 16.64
C ASN A 76 0.53 7.27 16.44
N ASP A 77 1.02 8.14 17.33
CA ASP A 77 0.74 9.58 17.28
C ASP A 77 1.24 10.25 15.98
N LEU A 78 2.32 9.72 15.38
CA LEU A 78 2.83 10.22 14.11
C LEU A 78 1.78 10.09 13.01
N PHE A 79 1.19 8.89 12.88
CA PHE A 79 0.17 8.62 11.89
C PHE A 79 -1.18 9.23 12.28
N ALA A 80 -1.51 9.32 13.58
CA ALA A 80 -2.72 10.00 14.05
C ALA A 80 -2.75 11.48 13.61
N ASN A 81 -1.60 12.15 13.65
CA ASN A 81 -1.44 13.54 13.20
C ASN A 81 -1.30 13.70 11.68
N MET A 82 -1.19 12.60 10.93
CA MET A 82 -1.04 12.67 9.48
C MET A 82 -2.27 13.29 8.80
N THR A 83 -3.46 13.15 9.39
CA THR A 83 -4.69 13.79 8.93
C THR A 83 -4.62 15.33 8.94
N ALA A 84 -3.74 15.92 9.75
CA ALA A 84 -3.52 17.36 9.82
C ALA A 84 -2.40 17.86 8.87
N GLN A 85 -1.63 16.94 8.28
CA GLN A 85 -0.57 17.25 7.32
C GLN A 85 -1.16 17.48 5.92
N ASP A 86 -0.47 18.24 5.08
CA ASP A 86 -0.88 18.40 3.67
C ASP A 86 -0.80 17.06 2.91
N ALA A 87 -1.52 16.97 1.78
CA ALA A 87 -1.57 15.75 0.97
C ALA A 87 -0.17 15.29 0.51
N THR A 88 0.76 16.23 0.32
CA THR A 88 2.15 15.95 -0.06
C THR A 88 2.89 15.15 0.98
N THR A 89 2.73 15.59 2.22
CA THR A 89 3.40 15.00 3.36
C THR A 89 2.76 13.65 3.67
N GLN A 90 1.42 13.52 3.55
CA GLN A 90 0.71 12.25 3.68
C GLN A 90 1.21 11.18 2.70
N ASN A 91 1.27 11.48 1.40
CA ASN A 91 1.66 10.51 0.38
C ASN A 91 3.13 10.06 0.52
N SER A 92 3.99 10.95 0.96
CA SER A 92 5.40 10.64 1.24
C SER A 92 5.56 9.65 2.41
N TYR A 93 4.58 9.56 3.32
CA TYR A 93 4.64 8.63 4.45
C TYR A 93 4.22 7.21 4.12
N LEU A 94 3.48 6.97 3.03
CA LEU A 94 2.92 5.64 2.73
C LEU A 94 3.82 4.79 1.85
N ARG A 95 4.87 5.39 1.30
CA ARG A 95 5.69 4.78 0.26
C ARG A 95 7.17 4.74 0.71
N PRO A 96 7.90 3.66 0.44
CA PRO A 96 7.42 2.43 -0.19
C PRO A 96 6.47 1.69 0.76
N CYS A 97 5.60 0.83 0.25
CA CYS A 97 4.70 0.01 1.07
C CYS A 97 5.19 -1.43 0.97
N VAL A 98 6.04 -1.87 1.91
CA VAL A 98 6.73 -3.16 1.79
C VAL A 98 6.70 -3.90 3.11
N VAL A 99 6.33 -5.17 3.08
CA VAL A 99 6.45 -6.06 4.24
C VAL A 99 7.71 -6.89 4.10
N THR A 100 8.56 -6.83 5.12
CA THR A 100 9.79 -7.61 5.22
C THR A 100 9.47 -9.09 5.48
N PRO A 101 10.42 -10.01 5.24
CA PRO A 101 10.24 -11.42 5.55
C PRO A 101 9.88 -11.70 7.02
N ASN A 102 10.36 -10.87 7.95
CA ASN A 102 10.09 -11.00 9.39
C ASN A 102 8.76 -10.36 9.85
N GLY A 103 7.89 -9.91 8.93
CA GLY A 103 6.59 -9.35 9.29
C GLY A 103 6.62 -7.92 9.79
N THR A 104 7.59 -7.14 9.33
CA THR A 104 7.66 -5.70 9.58
C THR A 104 7.22 -4.95 8.33
N LEU A 105 6.15 -4.15 8.45
CA LEU A 105 5.79 -3.20 7.39
C LEU A 105 6.73 -1.99 7.46
N LEU A 106 7.30 -1.62 6.31
CA LEU A 106 8.13 -0.45 6.11
C LEU A 106 7.40 0.57 5.24
N VAL A 107 7.36 1.83 5.69
CA VAL A 107 6.77 3.00 5.01
C VAL A 107 7.56 4.28 5.33
N GLY A 108 7.44 5.39 4.59
CA GLY A 108 7.97 6.69 5.09
C GLY A 108 9.08 7.39 4.29
N GLY A 109 9.19 7.14 2.98
CA GLY A 109 10.20 7.72 2.13
C GLY A 109 11.61 7.35 2.60
N ASN A 110 12.49 8.34 2.79
CA ASN A 110 13.88 8.08 3.22
C ASN A 110 14.04 7.78 4.71
N ASN A 111 13.07 8.12 5.55
CA ASN A 111 13.16 7.97 7.01
C ASN A 111 12.42 6.73 7.54
N PHE A 112 12.12 5.78 6.64
CA PHE A 112 11.50 4.48 6.89
C PHE A 112 11.04 4.22 8.35
N TYR A 113 9.74 4.36 8.55
CA TYR A 113 9.03 3.92 9.74
C TYR A 113 8.67 2.45 9.60
N ALA A 114 8.82 1.74 10.71
CA ALA A 114 8.48 0.33 10.80
C ALA A 114 7.26 0.07 11.69
N TYR A 115 6.46 -0.89 11.26
CA TYR A 115 5.35 -1.45 12.01
C TYR A 115 5.52 -2.96 12.17
N ASP A 116 5.60 -3.42 13.40
CA ASP A 116 5.68 -4.83 13.77
C ASP A 116 4.27 -5.42 13.72
N ILE A 117 3.98 -6.17 12.64
CA ILE A 117 2.64 -6.70 12.35
C ILE A 117 2.24 -7.75 13.40
N TYR A 118 3.19 -8.52 13.92
CA TYR A 118 2.93 -9.57 14.90
C TYR A 118 2.50 -9.02 16.25
N ASN A 119 3.19 -7.97 16.71
CA ASN A 119 2.91 -7.35 18.01
C ASN A 119 1.94 -6.16 17.90
N ASP A 120 1.40 -5.90 16.70
CA ASP A 120 0.47 -4.81 16.40
C ASP A 120 0.96 -3.46 16.96
N ARG A 121 2.22 -3.09 16.66
CA ARG A 121 2.85 -1.88 17.21
C ARG A 121 3.81 -1.19 16.24
N TRP A 122 3.87 0.12 16.32
CA TRP A 122 4.89 0.91 15.62
C TRP A 122 6.23 0.84 16.33
N LEU A 123 7.30 0.61 15.55
CA LEU A 123 8.69 0.60 16.02
C LEU A 123 9.36 1.97 15.90
N GLY A 124 8.74 2.90 15.17
CA GLY A 124 9.34 4.20 14.84
C GLY A 124 10.29 4.12 13.64
N THR A 125 11.24 5.04 13.56
CA THR A 125 12.27 5.06 12.52
C THR A 125 13.25 3.91 12.73
N LEU A 126 13.58 3.17 11.67
CA LEU A 126 14.61 2.14 11.74
C LEU A 126 16.01 2.75 11.60
N ASN A 127 16.96 2.21 12.36
CA ASN A 127 18.37 2.53 12.18
C ASN A 127 18.94 1.72 11.02
N MET A 128 18.88 2.29 9.82
CA MET A 128 19.41 1.67 8.61
C MET A 128 20.93 1.81 8.56
N THR A 129 21.61 0.78 8.08
CA THR A 129 23.08 0.76 7.94
C THR A 129 23.50 0.79 6.47
N GLY A 130 24.80 0.88 6.20
CA GLY A 130 25.34 0.87 4.84
C GLY A 130 25.40 2.26 4.20
N SER A 131 25.67 2.28 2.89
CA SER A 131 25.82 3.51 2.13
C SER A 131 24.45 4.10 1.82
N VAL A 132 23.95 4.95 2.71
CA VAL A 132 22.71 5.72 2.47
C VAL A 132 22.88 6.52 1.20
N ALA A 133 21.88 6.45 0.33
CA ALA A 133 21.84 7.16 -0.94
C ALA A 133 22.07 8.67 -0.74
N ASN A 134 23.03 9.23 -1.48
CA ASN A 134 23.17 10.68 -1.67
C ASN A 134 23.26 10.95 -3.19
N PRO A 135 22.21 11.51 -3.83
CA PRO A 135 20.97 12.02 -3.23
C PRO A 135 20.08 10.92 -2.66
N ASN A 136 19.10 11.32 -1.85
CA ASN A 136 18.08 10.44 -1.26
C ASN A 136 17.47 9.50 -2.31
N ALA A 137 17.36 8.21 -2.00
CA ALA A 137 16.87 7.18 -2.93
C ALA A 137 15.42 7.41 -3.35
N LEU A 138 14.60 7.97 -2.45
CA LEU A 138 13.20 8.28 -2.69
C LEU A 138 12.98 9.78 -2.64
N ILE A 139 12.31 10.30 -3.66
CA ILE A 139 11.96 11.71 -3.72
C ILE A 139 10.58 11.86 -3.07
N SER A 140 10.47 12.84 -2.17
CA SER A 140 9.18 13.20 -1.55
C SER A 140 8.35 13.96 -2.56
N CYS A 141 7.11 13.53 -2.77
CA CYS A 141 6.27 14.00 -3.86
C CYS A 141 4.85 14.24 -3.40
N SER A 142 4.23 15.26 -3.98
CA SER A 142 2.88 15.67 -3.60
C SER A 142 1.81 14.62 -3.92
N TYR A 143 1.98 13.96 -5.07
CA TYR A 143 1.01 13.00 -5.61
C TYR A 143 1.72 11.80 -6.23
N SER A 144 1.07 10.63 -6.21
CA SER A 144 1.51 9.40 -6.87
C SER A 144 1.95 9.67 -8.32
N ILE A 145 1.12 10.40 -9.06
CA ILE A 145 1.31 10.72 -10.47
C ILE A 145 2.46 11.69 -10.76
N SER A 146 2.94 12.43 -9.75
CA SER A 146 3.94 13.47 -9.96
C SER A 146 5.37 12.95 -9.98
N CYS A 147 5.59 11.71 -9.53
CA CYS A 147 6.92 11.13 -9.41
C CYS A 147 7.06 9.73 -10.00
N THR A 148 8.30 9.33 -10.22
CA THR A 148 8.67 8.11 -10.92
C THR A 148 9.03 7.04 -9.91
N GLN A 149 8.04 6.27 -9.46
CA GLN A 149 8.32 5.24 -8.47
C GLN A 149 8.72 3.95 -9.15
N ARG A 150 10.02 3.81 -9.38
CA ARG A 150 10.62 2.59 -9.94
C ARG A 150 11.11 1.69 -8.81
N ILE A 151 10.15 1.20 -8.04
CA ILE A 151 10.40 0.40 -6.86
C ILE A 151 9.91 -1.03 -7.13
N VAL A 152 10.73 -2.02 -6.80
CA VAL A 152 10.36 -3.44 -6.95
C VAL A 152 11.00 -4.25 -5.83
N ILE A 153 10.26 -5.24 -5.32
CA ILE A 153 10.81 -6.22 -4.38
C ILE A 153 11.47 -7.34 -5.19
N VAL A 154 12.75 -7.57 -4.93
CA VAL A 154 13.57 -8.65 -5.49
C VAL A 154 13.98 -9.54 -4.34
N GLU A 155 13.31 -10.68 -4.21
CA GLU A 155 13.52 -11.63 -3.11
C GLU A 155 13.41 -10.94 -1.74
N ASP A 156 14.52 -10.81 -1.00
CA ASP A 156 14.60 -10.20 0.33
C ASP A 156 15.03 -8.73 0.30
N SER A 157 15.00 -8.09 -0.88
CA SER A 157 15.58 -6.77 -1.09
C SER A 157 14.63 -5.83 -1.81
N LEU A 158 14.58 -4.57 -1.39
CA LEU A 158 13.86 -3.51 -2.06
C LEU A 158 14.80 -2.80 -3.02
N TRP A 159 14.51 -2.86 -4.32
CA TRP A 159 15.28 -2.21 -5.37
C TRP A 159 14.56 -0.94 -5.80
N ILE A 160 15.30 0.16 -5.83
CA ILE A 160 14.83 1.48 -6.21
C ILE A 160 15.73 1.97 -7.33
N PHE A 161 15.19 2.02 -8.55
CA PHE A 161 15.85 2.70 -9.65
C PHE A 161 15.58 4.19 -9.46
N GLU A 162 16.64 4.99 -9.36
CA GLU A 162 16.58 6.39 -8.91
C GLU A 162 15.40 7.16 -9.52
N ASP A 163 14.63 7.80 -8.64
CA ASP A 163 13.46 8.61 -8.98
C ASP A 163 13.93 9.95 -9.57
N VAL A 164 13.19 10.51 -10.50
CA VAL A 164 13.52 11.77 -11.17
C VAL A 164 12.42 12.80 -10.93
N VAL A 165 12.80 13.94 -10.35
CA VAL A 165 11.88 15.07 -10.10
C VAL A 165 11.39 15.67 -11.43
N ALA A 166 12.25 15.67 -12.44
CA ALA A 166 11.97 16.30 -13.73
C ALA A 166 12.36 15.36 -14.87
N ILE A 167 11.39 15.07 -15.75
CA ILE A 167 11.58 14.27 -16.97
C ILE A 167 12.65 14.87 -17.90
N SER A 168 12.94 16.18 -17.77
CA SER A 168 13.99 16.86 -18.54
C SER A 168 15.42 16.48 -18.14
N GLN A 169 15.62 15.84 -16.99
CA GLN A 169 16.94 15.32 -16.61
C GLN A 169 17.29 14.09 -17.46
N PRO A 170 18.58 13.81 -17.70
CA PRO A 170 18.98 12.55 -18.31
C PRO A 170 18.59 11.37 -17.38
N PRO A 171 18.24 10.20 -17.92
CA PRO A 171 17.99 9.02 -17.10
C PRO A 171 19.27 8.64 -16.36
N THR A 172 19.13 8.34 -15.08
CA THR A 172 20.25 7.96 -14.24
C THR A 172 20.41 6.43 -14.25
N SER A 173 21.61 5.97 -13.93
CA SER A 173 21.91 4.54 -13.83
C SER A 173 21.92 4.02 -12.40
N ASN A 174 21.70 4.87 -11.39
CA ASN A 174 21.82 4.45 -10.00
C ASN A 174 20.66 3.55 -9.58
N ILE A 175 21.01 2.51 -8.81
CA ILE A 175 20.08 1.55 -8.24
C ILE A 175 20.40 1.49 -6.75
N TYR A 176 19.43 1.84 -5.92
CA TYR A 176 19.54 1.74 -4.46
C TYR A 176 18.86 0.46 -4.01
N ILE A 177 19.55 -0.31 -3.17
CA ILE A 177 19.08 -1.63 -2.73
C ILE A 177 19.08 -1.65 -1.21
N LEU A 178 17.90 -1.80 -0.62
CA LEU A 178 17.72 -2.01 0.80
C LEU A 178 17.45 -3.50 1.06
N ASN A 179 18.36 -4.18 1.76
CA ASN A 179 18.07 -5.53 2.23
C ASN A 179 17.01 -5.46 3.34
N LEU A 180 15.88 -6.13 3.16
CA LEU A 180 14.70 -6.08 4.04
C LEU A 180 14.87 -6.92 5.31
N THR A 181 15.91 -7.75 5.39
CA THR A 181 16.23 -8.57 6.56
C THR A 181 17.24 -7.87 7.47
N SER A 182 18.33 -7.33 6.90
CA SER A 182 19.40 -6.66 7.64
C SER A 182 19.21 -5.15 7.78
N TYR A 183 18.26 -4.55 7.05
CA TYR A 183 18.06 -3.11 6.94
C TYR A 183 19.33 -2.36 6.52
N SER A 184 20.14 -2.97 5.66
CA SER A 184 21.37 -2.38 5.13
C SER A 184 21.20 -1.92 3.69
N TRP A 185 21.60 -0.67 3.42
CA TRP A 185 21.68 -0.10 2.09
C TRP A 185 22.95 -0.54 1.36
N SER A 186 22.77 -0.81 0.07
CA SER A 186 23.83 -0.92 -0.91
C SER A 186 23.42 -0.20 -2.20
N THR A 187 24.39 0.07 -3.06
CA THR A 187 24.15 0.72 -4.34
C THR A 187 24.72 -0.12 -5.48
N ARG A 188 24.06 -0.05 -6.63
CA ARG A 188 24.55 -0.59 -7.90
C ARG A 188 24.36 0.46 -8.99
N GLN A 189 25.04 0.27 -10.11
CA GLN A 189 24.81 1.04 -11.32
C GLN A 189 24.39 0.12 -12.44
N ALA A 190 23.35 0.52 -13.17
CA ALA A 190 23.03 -0.08 -14.45
C ALA A 190 24.18 0.17 -15.42
N LEU A 191 24.69 -0.89 -16.05
CA LEU A 191 25.74 -0.79 -17.05
C LEU A 191 25.22 -0.05 -18.28
N ASN A 192 25.88 1.06 -18.61
CA ASN A 192 25.53 1.94 -19.72
C ASN A 192 26.55 1.82 -20.85
N ASN A 193 26.51 0.73 -21.62
CA ASN A 193 27.39 0.59 -22.78
C ASN A 193 27.18 1.70 -23.82
N ASN A 194 26.02 2.37 -23.80
CA ASN A 194 25.69 3.66 -24.41
C ASN A 194 24.46 4.24 -23.67
N THR A 195 24.32 5.56 -23.56
CA THR A 195 23.15 6.21 -22.92
C THR A 195 21.82 5.84 -23.58
N ALA A 196 21.85 5.36 -24.82
CA ALA A 196 20.68 4.86 -25.56
C ALA A 196 20.02 3.61 -24.93
N ASN A 197 20.68 2.94 -23.98
CA ASN A 197 20.18 1.69 -23.40
C ASN A 197 19.45 1.87 -22.06
N LEU A 198 19.40 3.08 -21.49
CA LEU A 198 18.63 3.32 -20.28
C LEU A 198 17.18 3.65 -20.65
N PRO A 199 16.20 3.17 -19.88
CA PRO A 199 14.84 3.62 -20.05
C PRO A 199 14.74 5.14 -19.87
N PRO A 200 13.95 5.86 -20.70
CA PRO A 200 13.77 7.29 -20.52
C PRO A 200 13.15 7.58 -19.15
N ASN A 201 13.28 8.81 -18.68
CA ASN A 201 12.59 9.27 -17.48
C ASN A 201 11.08 9.25 -17.72
N MET A 202 10.36 8.45 -16.94
CA MET A 202 8.93 8.18 -17.11
C MET A 202 8.24 8.18 -15.76
N LYS A 203 7.09 8.84 -15.66
CA LYS A 203 6.23 8.86 -14.46
C LYS A 203 5.37 7.63 -14.36
N ALA A 204 5.13 7.18 -13.13
CA ALA A 204 4.28 6.04 -12.80
C ALA A 204 4.48 4.78 -13.70
N PRO A 205 5.72 4.35 -14.02
CA PRO A 205 5.90 3.04 -14.63
C PRO A 205 5.61 1.95 -13.59
N SER A 206 5.18 0.79 -14.04
CA SER A 206 5.00 -0.37 -13.15
C SER A 206 6.17 -1.33 -13.29
N LEU A 207 6.65 -1.89 -12.18
CA LEU A 207 7.75 -2.86 -12.19
C LEU A 207 7.31 -4.20 -11.63
N ALA A 208 7.74 -5.28 -12.27
CA ALA A 208 7.56 -6.65 -11.79
C ALA A 208 8.86 -7.42 -11.83
N TYR A 209 9.15 -8.17 -10.77
CA TYR A 209 10.30 -9.07 -10.70
C TYR A 209 9.89 -10.51 -11.03
N VAL A 210 10.69 -11.19 -11.84
CA VAL A 210 10.61 -12.63 -12.08
C VAL A 210 11.95 -13.27 -11.73
N SER A 211 11.94 -14.18 -10.76
CA SER A 211 13.16 -14.80 -10.24
C SER A 211 13.83 -15.74 -11.23
N ALA A 212 15.12 -15.99 -11.04
CA ALA A 212 15.88 -16.96 -11.84
C ALA A 212 15.23 -18.35 -11.83
N ALA A 213 14.75 -18.80 -10.65
CA ALA A 213 14.08 -20.08 -10.51
C ALA A 213 12.77 -20.16 -11.33
N GLN A 214 12.01 -19.07 -11.39
CA GLN A 214 10.79 -19.00 -12.20
C GLN A 214 11.10 -18.91 -13.70
N LEU A 215 12.23 -18.28 -14.06
CA LEU A 215 12.70 -18.17 -15.44
C LEU A 215 13.40 -19.42 -15.97
N ALA A 216 13.75 -20.40 -15.12
CA ALA A 216 14.49 -21.60 -15.52
C ALA A 216 13.80 -22.41 -16.65
N ASN A 217 12.47 -22.31 -16.78
CA ASN A 217 11.69 -22.95 -17.85
C ASN A 217 11.42 -22.04 -19.06
N VAL A 218 11.84 -20.77 -18.98
CA VAL A 218 11.60 -19.73 -19.98
C VAL A 218 12.91 -19.31 -20.65
N THR A 219 14.05 -19.39 -19.97
CA THR A 219 15.34 -19.02 -20.54
C THR A 219 16.45 -19.90 -20.00
N ASN A 220 17.53 -20.03 -20.79
CA ASN A 220 18.74 -20.74 -20.43
C ASN A 220 19.82 -19.81 -19.84
N THR A 221 19.58 -18.49 -19.75
CA THR A 221 20.67 -17.51 -19.67
C THR A 221 20.68 -16.58 -18.47
N THR A 222 19.71 -16.61 -17.56
CA THR A 222 19.66 -15.64 -16.45
C THR A 222 19.85 -16.29 -15.08
N THR A 223 20.99 -16.03 -14.45
CA THR A 223 21.31 -16.52 -13.10
C THR A 223 20.71 -15.63 -12.00
N GLY A 224 20.29 -14.40 -12.31
CA GLY A 224 19.82 -13.42 -11.32
C GLY A 224 18.32 -13.07 -11.35
N GLY A 225 17.58 -13.55 -12.35
CA GLY A 225 16.20 -13.10 -12.61
C GLY A 225 16.15 -11.82 -13.48
N VAL A 226 14.93 -11.38 -13.77
CA VAL A 226 14.68 -10.20 -14.63
C VAL A 226 13.63 -9.30 -13.97
N ILE A 227 13.87 -7.99 -14.00
CA ILE A 227 12.87 -6.98 -13.63
C ILE A 227 12.28 -6.42 -14.92
N PHE A 228 10.97 -6.50 -15.06
CA PHE A 228 10.23 -5.89 -16.15
C PHE A 228 9.72 -4.52 -15.71
N MET A 229 9.80 -3.54 -16.60
CA MET A 229 9.20 -2.23 -16.42
C MET A 229 8.23 -1.95 -17.55
N PHE A 230 7.00 -1.57 -17.20
CA PHE A 230 5.87 -1.44 -18.09
C PHE A 230 5.37 -0.01 -18.15
N GLY A 231 5.23 0.50 -19.37
CA GLY A 231 4.58 1.77 -19.63
C GLY A 231 5.22 2.95 -18.90
N GLY A 232 4.39 3.80 -18.33
CA GLY A 232 4.72 5.09 -17.75
C GLY A 232 4.35 6.25 -18.69
N ASP A 233 4.37 7.46 -18.15
CA ASP A 233 4.14 8.72 -18.88
C ASP A 233 5.49 9.40 -19.17
N ASP A 234 5.82 9.51 -20.46
CA ASP A 234 7.05 10.11 -20.98
C ASP A 234 6.94 11.62 -21.23
N SER A 235 5.75 12.18 -21.03
CA SER A 235 5.50 13.56 -21.34
C SER A 235 6.15 14.45 -20.30
N GLY A 236 7.16 15.23 -20.71
CA GLY A 236 7.82 16.21 -19.85
C GLY A 236 6.91 17.29 -19.25
N SER A 237 5.59 17.22 -19.46
CA SER A 237 4.61 18.14 -18.90
C SER A 237 4.18 17.67 -17.50
N VAL A 238 4.07 18.62 -16.57
CA VAL A 238 3.81 18.32 -15.15
C VAL A 238 2.34 17.98 -14.87
N GLN A 239 1.38 18.23 -15.77
CA GLN A 239 -0.03 18.00 -15.44
C GLN A 239 -1.03 17.67 -16.57
N ASN A 240 -0.64 17.59 -17.86
CA ASN A 240 -1.63 17.42 -18.94
C ASN A 240 -1.11 16.63 -20.16
N GLY A 241 -0.07 15.82 -19.99
CA GLY A 241 0.60 15.18 -21.12
C GLY A 241 0.02 13.79 -21.43
N THR A 242 -0.23 13.59 -22.71
CA THR A 242 -1.21 12.65 -23.26
C THR A 242 -0.64 11.30 -23.68
N THR A 243 0.60 10.96 -23.35
CA THR A 243 1.27 9.77 -23.88
C THR A 243 1.78 8.86 -22.78
N ALA A 244 0.87 8.04 -22.25
CA ALA A 244 1.33 6.78 -21.70
C ALA A 244 2.09 6.01 -22.80
N THR A 245 3.12 5.24 -22.42
CA THR A 245 3.87 4.43 -23.39
C THR A 245 3.39 2.97 -23.35
N SER A 246 3.54 2.26 -24.46
CA SER A 246 3.35 0.81 -24.53
C SER A 246 4.66 0.03 -24.39
N THR A 247 5.75 0.71 -24.04
CA THR A 247 7.08 0.10 -24.02
C THR A 247 7.25 -0.86 -22.84
N ILE A 248 8.01 -1.91 -23.07
CA ILE A 248 8.41 -2.88 -22.05
C ILE A 248 9.93 -2.88 -21.99
N TRP A 249 10.48 -2.58 -20.83
CA TRP A 249 11.91 -2.66 -20.56
C TRP A 249 12.20 -3.86 -19.68
N MET A 250 13.33 -4.50 -19.88
CA MET A 250 13.81 -5.63 -19.09
C MET A 250 15.17 -5.27 -18.50
N PHE A 251 15.31 -5.39 -17.20
CA PHE A 251 16.58 -5.28 -16.51
C PHE A 251 17.07 -6.67 -16.12
N ASP A 252 18.17 -7.11 -16.74
CA ASP A 252 18.85 -8.33 -16.37
C ASP A 252 19.69 -8.09 -15.11
N ILE A 253 19.30 -8.72 -14.00
CA ILE A 253 19.97 -8.54 -12.71
C ILE A 253 21.42 -9.03 -12.75
N ALA A 254 21.70 -10.10 -13.51
CA ALA A 254 23.02 -10.70 -13.55
C ALA A 254 24.04 -9.78 -14.23
N SER A 255 23.67 -9.20 -15.38
CA SER A 255 24.53 -8.25 -16.09
C SER A 255 24.34 -6.79 -15.68
N SER A 256 23.32 -6.49 -14.87
CA SER A 256 22.91 -5.11 -14.54
C SER A 256 22.65 -4.25 -15.79
N MET A 257 22.13 -4.85 -16.86
CA MET A 257 21.83 -4.15 -18.12
C MET A 257 20.33 -4.01 -18.35
N TRP A 258 19.94 -2.84 -18.87
CA TRP A 258 18.61 -2.61 -19.42
C TRP A 258 18.53 -3.02 -20.89
N HIS A 259 17.37 -3.54 -21.26
CA HIS A 259 17.05 -4.09 -22.56
C HIS A 259 15.65 -3.62 -22.96
N LEU A 260 15.50 -3.04 -24.14
CA LEU A 260 14.18 -2.77 -24.70
C LEU A 260 13.61 -4.07 -25.28
N ALA A 261 12.42 -4.47 -24.84
CA ALA A 261 11.72 -5.61 -25.39
C ALA A 261 11.31 -5.36 -26.85
N ALA A 262 11.36 -6.40 -27.69
CA ALA A 262 10.80 -6.35 -29.04
C ALA A 262 9.26 -6.31 -29.05
N THR A 263 8.64 -6.75 -27.96
CA THR A 263 7.19 -6.77 -27.77
C THR A 263 6.75 -5.52 -27.00
N SER A 264 5.63 -4.92 -27.40
CA SER A 264 4.97 -3.82 -26.69
C SER A 264 3.65 -4.28 -26.06
N LEU A 265 3.16 -3.48 -25.10
CA LEU A 265 1.78 -3.56 -24.64
C LEU A 265 0.80 -3.30 -25.80
N VAL A 266 -0.41 -3.83 -25.69
CA VAL A 266 -1.48 -3.64 -26.69
C VAL A 266 -2.02 -2.22 -26.57
N GLU A 267 -2.23 -1.75 -25.34
CA GLU A 267 -2.57 -0.36 -25.06
C GLU A 267 -1.41 0.29 -24.28
N PRO A 268 -1.10 1.57 -24.52
CA PRO A 268 -0.18 2.27 -23.66
C PRO A 268 -0.70 2.29 -22.22
N ARG A 269 0.20 2.24 -21.23
CA ARG A 269 -0.18 2.22 -19.81
C ARG A 269 0.63 3.20 -19.00
N THR A 270 -0.01 3.84 -18.04
CA THR A 270 0.61 4.54 -16.93
C THR A 270 -0.15 4.21 -15.66
N ASP A 271 0.53 4.33 -14.52
CA ASP A 271 -0.02 4.08 -13.19
C ASP A 271 -0.72 2.72 -13.09
N CYS A 272 -0.09 1.74 -13.73
CA CYS A 272 -0.60 0.39 -13.77
C CYS A 272 0.00 -0.47 -12.66
N THR A 273 -0.72 -1.52 -12.29
CA THR A 273 -0.19 -2.53 -11.38
C THR A 273 0.21 -3.77 -12.16
N THR A 274 1.27 -4.42 -11.71
CA THR A 274 1.79 -5.63 -12.35
C THR A 274 1.91 -6.77 -11.35
N PHE A 275 1.52 -7.97 -11.78
CA PHE A 275 1.54 -9.18 -10.97
C PHE A 275 2.16 -10.33 -11.75
N PHE A 276 3.05 -11.07 -11.13
CA PHE A 276 3.60 -12.30 -11.73
C PHE A 276 2.82 -13.52 -11.23
N TYR A 277 2.36 -14.34 -12.17
CA TYR A 277 1.72 -15.62 -11.90
C TYR A 277 2.63 -16.77 -12.36
N PRO A 278 3.46 -17.32 -11.44
CA PRO A 278 4.45 -18.34 -11.77
C PRO A 278 3.90 -19.59 -12.46
N PRO A 279 2.74 -20.17 -12.05
CA PRO A 279 2.25 -21.41 -12.65
C PRO A 279 1.99 -21.35 -14.16
N LYS A 280 1.78 -20.15 -14.73
CA LYS A 280 1.60 -19.95 -16.18
C LYS A 280 2.71 -19.12 -16.82
N ASN A 281 3.73 -18.69 -16.08
CA ASN A 281 4.75 -17.74 -16.53
C ASN A 281 4.12 -16.49 -17.16
N GLN A 282 3.13 -15.91 -16.48
CA GLN A 282 2.36 -14.76 -16.97
C GLN A 282 2.59 -13.54 -16.09
N LEU A 283 2.73 -12.38 -16.72
CA LEU A 283 2.65 -11.08 -16.08
C LEU A 283 1.29 -10.47 -16.41
N LEU A 284 0.54 -10.09 -15.39
CA LEU A 284 -0.76 -9.44 -15.51
C LEU A 284 -0.57 -7.94 -15.27
N ILE A 285 -1.02 -7.11 -16.19
CA ILE A 285 -0.89 -5.66 -16.15
C ILE A 285 -2.28 -5.05 -16.06
N PHE A 286 -2.65 -4.56 -14.86
CA PHE A 286 -3.99 -4.10 -14.53
C PHE A 286 -4.08 -3.48 -13.12
N PRO A 287 -4.95 -2.49 -12.85
CA PRO A 287 -5.58 -1.58 -13.81
C PRO A 287 -4.58 -0.51 -14.23
N GLY A 288 -5.03 0.63 -14.75
CA GLY A 288 -4.19 1.78 -15.08
C GLY A 288 -4.90 2.72 -16.04
N ALA A 289 -4.14 3.65 -16.65
CA ALA A 289 -4.66 4.58 -17.63
C ALA A 289 -3.89 4.54 -18.96
N ILE A 290 -4.58 4.74 -20.07
CA ILE A 290 -4.00 4.89 -21.42
C ILE A 290 -3.41 6.28 -21.68
N ASN A 291 -3.61 7.22 -20.75
CA ASN A 291 -2.99 8.53 -20.73
C ASN A 291 -2.91 9.04 -19.28
N GLY A 292 -2.18 10.12 -19.04
CA GLY A 292 -2.07 10.73 -17.71
C GLY A 292 -3.32 11.48 -17.22
N THR A 293 -4.52 11.23 -17.77
CA THR A 293 -5.75 11.96 -17.41
C THR A 293 -6.90 11.03 -17.02
N SER A 294 -7.76 11.46 -16.10
CA SER A 294 -8.89 10.65 -15.60
C SER A 294 -9.84 10.12 -16.68
N THR A 295 -9.87 10.73 -17.86
CA THR A 295 -10.67 10.25 -19.01
C THR A 295 -10.06 9.05 -19.72
N GLY A 296 -8.77 8.75 -19.52
CA GLY A 296 -8.08 7.61 -20.09
C GLY A 296 -7.94 6.42 -19.15
N MET A 297 -8.68 6.36 -18.04
CA MET A 297 -8.71 5.12 -17.26
C MET A 297 -9.24 3.97 -18.12
N THR A 298 -8.67 2.79 -17.93
CA THR A 298 -9.07 1.58 -18.68
C THR A 298 -9.18 0.40 -17.73
N ASN A 299 -10.19 -0.44 -17.96
CA ASN A 299 -10.34 -1.71 -17.28
C ASN A 299 -9.89 -2.90 -18.15
N VAL A 300 -9.11 -2.66 -19.20
CA VAL A 300 -8.51 -3.72 -20.00
C VAL A 300 -7.40 -4.40 -19.20
N LEU A 301 -7.50 -5.71 -18.99
CA LEU A 301 -6.43 -6.54 -18.44
C LEU A 301 -5.52 -7.01 -19.57
N GLU A 302 -4.24 -6.64 -19.49
CA GLU A 302 -3.22 -7.15 -20.40
C GLU A 302 -2.44 -8.29 -19.74
N VAL A 303 -2.24 -9.37 -20.49
CA VAL A 303 -1.50 -10.54 -20.04
C VAL A 303 -0.30 -10.73 -20.95
N LEU A 304 0.88 -10.55 -20.38
CA LEU A 304 2.15 -10.85 -21.03
C LEU A 304 2.54 -12.29 -20.70
N ASN A 305 2.53 -13.15 -21.72
CA ASN A 305 2.97 -14.54 -21.61
C ASN A 305 4.46 -14.62 -21.91
N LEU A 306 5.23 -15.20 -20.97
CA LEU A 306 6.65 -15.46 -21.13
C LEU A 306 6.85 -16.88 -21.64
N LYS A 307 7.62 -17.04 -22.71
CA LYS A 307 7.95 -18.34 -23.31
C LYS A 307 9.42 -18.41 -23.67
N GLN A 308 9.94 -19.63 -23.81
CA GLN A 308 11.29 -19.81 -24.31
C GLN A 308 11.41 -19.45 -25.78
N GLU A 309 12.34 -18.57 -26.10
CA GLU A 309 12.63 -18.16 -27.47
C GLU A 309 14.12 -17.88 -27.60
N PRO A 310 14.94 -18.86 -28.02
CA PRO A 310 16.40 -18.74 -28.04
C PRO A 310 16.95 -17.58 -28.88
N SER A 311 16.19 -17.12 -29.87
CA SER A 311 16.52 -15.95 -30.70
C SER A 311 16.15 -14.61 -30.06
N ALA A 312 15.32 -14.61 -29.02
CA ALA A 312 14.92 -13.40 -28.32
C ALA A 312 16.02 -12.93 -27.37
N LEU A 313 15.94 -11.66 -26.99
CA LEU A 313 16.83 -11.07 -26.01
C LEU A 313 16.67 -11.79 -24.66
N LEU A 314 17.80 -12.16 -24.04
CA LEU A 314 17.83 -13.01 -22.84
C LEU A 314 17.17 -14.39 -23.02
N GLY A 315 16.89 -14.83 -24.25
CA GLY A 315 16.16 -16.08 -24.52
C GLY A 315 14.67 -16.04 -24.15
N ILE A 316 14.11 -14.87 -23.84
CA ILE A 316 12.73 -14.69 -23.37
C ILE A 316 11.84 -14.18 -24.51
N GLY A 317 10.99 -15.05 -25.03
CA GLY A 317 9.91 -14.70 -25.95
C GLY A 317 8.70 -14.16 -25.22
N MET A 318 8.02 -13.20 -25.83
CA MET A 318 6.94 -12.45 -25.19
C MET A 318 5.74 -12.30 -26.13
N THR A 319 4.55 -12.64 -25.65
CA THR A 319 3.29 -12.35 -26.35
C THR A 319 2.30 -11.68 -25.42
N VAL A 320 1.82 -10.48 -25.79
CA VAL A 320 0.83 -9.73 -25.03
C VAL A 320 -0.56 -9.99 -25.61
N THR A 321 -1.51 -10.30 -24.74
CA THR A 321 -2.93 -10.42 -25.08
C THR A 321 -3.74 -9.48 -24.20
N ALA A 322 -4.61 -8.67 -24.80
CA ALA A 322 -5.56 -7.82 -24.09
C ALA A 322 -6.91 -8.53 -23.97
N THR A 323 -7.47 -8.55 -22.76
CA THR A 323 -8.81 -9.08 -22.51
C THR A 323 -9.79 -7.93 -22.33
N ASN A 324 -10.53 -7.62 -23.40
CA ASN A 324 -11.56 -6.58 -23.43
C ASN A 324 -12.97 -7.12 -23.11
N GLN A 325 -13.08 -8.40 -22.76
CA GLN A 325 -14.38 -8.97 -22.47
C GLN A 325 -14.86 -8.47 -21.12
N VAL A 326 -15.97 -7.72 -21.13
CA VAL A 326 -16.76 -7.36 -19.95
C VAL A 326 -17.22 -8.66 -19.30
N MET A 327 -16.41 -9.17 -18.38
CA MET A 327 -16.76 -10.33 -17.58
C MET A 327 -17.67 -9.89 -16.44
N SER A 328 -18.54 -10.79 -15.98
CA SER A 328 -19.24 -10.57 -14.72
C SER A 328 -18.21 -10.32 -13.61
N ASN A 329 -18.40 -9.26 -12.83
CA ASN A 329 -17.53 -8.82 -11.73
C ASN A 329 -16.19 -8.20 -12.12
N GLN A 330 -15.93 -7.93 -13.40
CA GLN A 330 -14.79 -7.06 -13.76
C GLN A 330 -15.05 -5.65 -13.21
N PRO A 331 -14.06 -5.02 -12.55
CA PRO A 331 -14.18 -3.64 -12.14
C PRO A 331 -14.39 -2.71 -13.35
N GLU A 332 -15.06 -1.60 -13.10
CA GLU A 332 -15.02 -0.44 -13.99
C GLU A 332 -13.57 0.09 -14.12
N PRO A 333 -13.27 1.01 -15.04
CA PRO A 333 -11.97 1.65 -15.08
C PRO A 333 -11.59 2.27 -13.73
N LEU A 334 -10.48 1.80 -13.17
CA LEU A 334 -9.96 2.20 -11.85
C LEU A 334 -8.59 2.87 -11.99
N TRP A 335 -8.37 3.91 -11.20
CA TRP A 335 -7.07 4.53 -10.97
C TRP A 335 -6.64 4.33 -9.52
N ASP A 336 -5.35 4.04 -9.30
CA ASP A 336 -4.75 3.93 -7.96
C ASP A 336 -5.58 3.09 -6.96
N PRO A 337 -6.13 1.92 -7.36
CA PRO A 337 -6.74 1.05 -6.37
C PRO A 337 -5.68 0.55 -5.41
N ASN A 338 -6.11 0.17 -4.22
CA ASN A 338 -5.28 -0.62 -3.33
C ASN A 338 -5.28 -2.05 -3.86
N TYR A 339 -4.10 -2.66 -3.96
CA TYR A 339 -4.01 -3.99 -4.54
C TYR A 339 -3.08 -4.88 -3.76
N VAL A 340 -3.35 -6.18 -3.83
CA VAL A 340 -2.48 -7.22 -3.29
C VAL A 340 -2.60 -8.48 -4.13
N GLN A 341 -1.52 -9.25 -4.20
CA GLN A 341 -1.56 -10.63 -4.65
C GLN A 341 -1.49 -11.54 -3.44
N GLN A 342 -2.41 -12.50 -3.34
CA GLN A 342 -2.34 -13.57 -2.36
C GLN A 342 -2.67 -14.89 -3.04
N GLY A 343 -1.68 -15.78 -3.06
CA GLY A 343 -1.78 -17.05 -3.74
C GLY A 343 -2.10 -16.87 -5.23
N ASP A 344 -3.15 -17.54 -5.69
CA ASP A 344 -3.60 -17.49 -7.08
C ASP A 344 -4.63 -16.36 -7.34
N SER A 345 -4.80 -15.44 -6.40
CA SER A 345 -5.75 -14.33 -6.49
C SER A 345 -5.07 -12.97 -6.47
N ILE A 346 -5.53 -12.07 -7.34
CA ILE A 346 -5.28 -10.63 -7.23
C ILE A 346 -6.53 -10.01 -6.60
N ILE A 347 -6.33 -9.15 -5.62
CA ILE A 347 -7.40 -8.46 -4.91
C ILE A 347 -7.20 -6.97 -5.08
N LEU A 348 -8.25 -6.29 -5.52
CA LEU A 348 -8.31 -4.84 -5.62
C LEU A 348 -9.35 -4.30 -4.65
N TYR A 349 -9.04 -3.18 -4.02
CA TYR A 349 -9.93 -2.48 -3.10
C TYR A 349 -9.88 -0.97 -3.33
N GLY A 350 -11.06 -0.38 -3.55
CA GLY A 350 -11.20 1.05 -3.78
C GLY A 350 -10.58 1.53 -5.10
N GLY A 351 -9.95 2.70 -5.08
CA GLY A 351 -9.48 3.43 -6.25
C GLY A 351 -10.42 4.56 -6.68
N TRP A 352 -9.99 5.33 -7.68
CA TRP A 352 -10.80 6.35 -8.33
C TRP A 352 -11.49 5.77 -9.56
N LEU A 353 -12.78 6.07 -9.73
CA LEU A 353 -13.55 5.64 -10.90
C LEU A 353 -13.34 6.58 -12.09
N GLY A 354 -13.13 5.98 -13.26
CA GLY A 354 -13.03 6.68 -14.54
C GLY A 354 -14.38 6.95 -15.16
N GLY A 355 -14.68 8.21 -15.42
CA GLY A 355 -15.93 8.61 -16.04
C GLY A 355 -15.81 9.95 -16.75
N ASN A 356 -16.00 9.94 -18.06
CA ASN A 356 -16.19 11.11 -18.92
C ASN A 356 -17.58 11.76 -18.71
N SER A 357 -18.17 11.59 -17.53
CA SER A 357 -19.34 12.35 -17.15
C SER A 357 -18.87 13.78 -16.97
N SER A 358 -19.39 14.64 -17.84
CA SER A 358 -19.64 16.05 -17.60
C SER A 358 -20.36 16.23 -16.25
N PHE A 359 -19.66 16.01 -15.14
CA PHE A 359 -20.04 16.55 -13.86
C PHE A 359 -19.83 18.05 -14.03
N ASN A 360 -20.94 18.79 -14.11
CA ASN A 360 -20.89 20.25 -14.18
C ASN A 360 -19.90 20.76 -13.13
N SER A 361 -18.99 21.65 -13.54
CA SER A 361 -17.97 22.26 -12.69
C SER A 361 -18.53 22.88 -11.41
N ASP A 362 -19.83 23.17 -11.39
CA ASP A 362 -20.53 23.69 -10.22
C ASP A 362 -20.76 22.66 -9.09
N GLN A 363 -20.49 21.37 -9.32
CA GLN A 363 -20.38 20.34 -8.28
C GLN A 363 -18.95 19.81 -8.07
N ILE A 364 -17.97 20.31 -8.83
CA ILE A 364 -16.56 19.89 -8.77
C ILE A 364 -15.81 20.55 -7.60
N THR A 365 -16.39 21.56 -6.93
CA THR A 365 -15.70 22.23 -5.81
C THR A 365 -15.54 21.39 -4.55
N ASN A 366 -16.02 20.13 -4.49
CA ASN A 366 -15.74 19.26 -3.34
C ASN A 366 -15.72 17.73 -3.55
N SER A 367 -15.91 17.18 -4.76
CA SER A 367 -16.02 15.71 -4.85
C SER A 367 -15.52 15.03 -6.14
N PHE A 368 -14.21 14.83 -6.20
CA PHE A 368 -13.67 13.57 -6.70
C PHE A 368 -14.10 12.46 -5.73
N TYR A 369 -15.10 11.68 -6.10
CA TYR A 369 -15.59 10.61 -5.22
C TYR A 369 -14.70 9.37 -5.37
N CYS A 370 -13.95 9.03 -4.33
CA CYS A 370 -13.59 7.64 -4.08
C CYS A 370 -14.91 6.99 -3.61
N THR A 371 -15.63 6.31 -4.50
CA THR A 371 -16.98 5.78 -4.22
C THR A 371 -17.03 4.28 -4.03
N ILE A 372 -15.92 3.57 -4.24
CA ILE A 372 -15.92 2.11 -4.20
C ILE A 372 -15.35 1.61 -2.87
N PHE A 373 -16.20 0.93 -2.08
CA PHE A 373 -15.79 0.13 -0.91
C PHE A 373 -15.84 -1.37 -1.23
N GLN A 374 -15.74 -1.70 -2.51
CA GLN A 374 -15.90 -3.04 -3.04
C GLN A 374 -14.54 -3.67 -3.28
N PHE A 375 -14.48 -4.97 -2.98
CA PHE A 375 -13.39 -5.82 -3.42
C PHE A 375 -13.66 -6.37 -4.81
N PHE A 376 -12.63 -6.37 -5.65
CA PHE A 376 -12.61 -7.12 -6.89
C PHE A 376 -11.56 -8.21 -6.78
N ILE A 377 -11.91 -9.43 -7.13
CA ILE A 377 -11.02 -10.58 -7.01
C ILE A 377 -10.84 -11.19 -8.39
N TYR A 378 -9.60 -11.25 -8.86
CA TYR A 378 -9.25 -11.93 -10.10
C TYR A 378 -8.55 -13.25 -9.78
N ASN A 379 -9.14 -14.35 -10.22
CA ASN A 379 -8.55 -15.68 -10.07
C ASN A 379 -7.62 -15.96 -11.26
N MET A 380 -6.31 -16.03 -11.01
CA MET A 380 -5.29 -16.20 -12.04
C MET A 380 -5.26 -17.64 -12.61
N THR A 381 -5.66 -18.64 -11.82
CA THR A 381 -5.79 -20.03 -12.29
C THR A 381 -6.85 -20.15 -13.37
N GLN A 382 -8.02 -19.56 -13.13
CA GLN A 382 -9.17 -19.61 -14.03
C GLN A 382 -9.18 -18.46 -15.05
N SER A 383 -8.28 -17.47 -14.87
CA SER A 383 -8.18 -16.27 -15.70
C SER A 383 -9.49 -15.48 -15.79
N GLN A 384 -10.22 -15.37 -14.67
CA GLN A 384 -11.52 -14.70 -14.61
C GLN A 384 -11.74 -13.95 -13.29
N TRP A 385 -12.61 -12.94 -13.35
CA TRP A 385 -13.11 -12.24 -12.15
C TRP A 385 -14.08 -13.13 -11.38
N THR A 386 -13.95 -13.12 -10.05
CA THR A 386 -14.69 -13.99 -9.14
C THR A 386 -15.11 -13.22 -7.89
N THR A 387 -16.01 -13.82 -7.12
CA THR A 387 -16.40 -13.34 -5.80
C THR A 387 -15.60 -14.00 -4.68
N ASN A 388 -14.80 -15.04 -4.95
CA ASN A 388 -14.09 -15.77 -3.92
C ASN A 388 -12.59 -15.78 -4.17
N ALA A 389 -11.82 -15.27 -3.21
CA ALA A 389 -10.37 -15.37 -3.20
C ALA A 389 -9.98 -16.79 -2.81
N THR A 390 -9.10 -17.39 -3.60
CA THR A 390 -8.48 -18.66 -3.25
C THR A 390 -7.33 -18.40 -2.29
N THR A 391 -7.29 -19.15 -1.19
CA THR A 391 -6.05 -19.30 -0.44
C THR A 391 -5.30 -20.49 -1.03
N THR A 392 -4.17 -20.23 -1.68
CA THR A 392 -3.12 -21.24 -1.64
C THR A 392 -2.39 -21.01 -0.31
N PRO A 393 -2.21 -22.05 0.52
CA PRO A 393 -1.49 -21.89 1.77
C PRO A 393 -0.10 -21.32 1.44
N PHE A 394 0.18 -20.13 1.96
CA PHE A 394 1.53 -19.62 1.94
C PHE A 394 2.34 -20.51 2.87
N THR A 395 3.10 -21.45 2.30
CA THR A 395 4.13 -22.15 3.05
C THR A 395 5.16 -21.09 3.40
N ALA A 396 5.04 -20.51 4.59
CA ALA A 396 6.05 -19.60 5.10
C ALA A 396 7.42 -20.29 4.95
N PRO A 397 8.47 -19.57 4.54
CA PRO A 397 9.83 -20.11 4.60
C PRO A 397 10.02 -20.71 5.98
N ILE A 398 10.28 -22.01 6.04
CA ILE A 398 10.42 -22.73 7.30
C ILE A 398 11.64 -22.13 7.98
N GLU A 399 11.42 -21.25 8.96
CA GLU A 399 12.47 -20.67 9.77
C GLU A 399 13.24 -21.85 10.41
N PRO A 400 14.59 -21.87 10.34
CA PRO A 400 15.37 -22.96 10.92
C PRO A 400 15.01 -23.05 12.41
N THR A 401 14.32 -24.12 12.77
CA THR A 401 13.76 -24.32 14.10
C THR A 401 14.90 -24.44 15.10
N SER A 402 15.29 -23.32 15.71
CA SER A 402 16.06 -23.34 16.94
C SER A 402 15.15 -23.94 18.01
N ALA A 403 15.52 -25.14 18.48
CA ALA A 403 14.77 -25.90 19.47
C ALA A 403 14.55 -25.07 20.75
N GLN A 404 13.38 -24.46 20.87
CA GLN A 404 13.00 -23.68 22.03
C GLN A 404 11.97 -24.47 22.84
N SER A 405 12.37 -24.80 24.07
CA SER A 405 11.62 -25.57 25.05
C SER A 405 10.22 -25.01 25.29
N SER A 406 9.23 -25.88 25.17
CA SER A 406 7.82 -25.66 25.46
C SER A 406 7.57 -25.03 26.84
N SER A 407 7.10 -23.79 26.89
CA SER A 407 6.41 -23.23 28.06
C SER A 407 4.91 -23.18 27.76
N GLU A 408 4.13 -23.93 28.54
CA GLU A 408 2.67 -24.00 28.46
C GLU A 408 2.04 -22.61 28.65
N GLN A 409 1.28 -22.15 27.66
CA GLN A 409 0.54 -20.89 27.70
C GLN A 409 -0.74 -21.09 28.52
N GLN A 410 -0.75 -20.62 29.78
CA GLN A 410 -1.94 -20.60 30.63
C GLN A 410 -2.95 -19.57 30.13
N ASN A 411 -4.14 -20.04 29.73
CA ASN A 411 -5.27 -19.19 29.34
C ASN A 411 -5.87 -18.49 30.57
N ASN A 412 -5.63 -17.18 30.70
CA ASN A 412 -6.11 -16.31 31.79
C ASN A 412 -7.60 -15.91 31.65
N THR A 413 -8.47 -16.85 31.29
CA THR A 413 -9.91 -16.60 31.10
C THR A 413 -10.68 -16.49 32.43
N GLY A 414 -10.18 -17.13 33.50
CA GLY A 414 -10.86 -17.18 34.80
C GLY A 414 -11.12 -15.81 35.47
N PRO A 415 -10.13 -14.90 35.55
CA PRO A 415 -10.32 -13.61 36.22
C PRO A 415 -11.30 -12.66 35.52
N VAL A 416 -11.38 -12.71 34.19
CA VAL A 416 -12.26 -11.83 33.40
C VAL A 416 -13.74 -12.18 33.61
N VAL A 417 -14.06 -13.48 33.68
CA VAL A 417 -15.45 -13.93 33.91
C VAL A 417 -15.90 -13.68 35.35
N GLY A 418 -14.99 -13.73 36.32
CA GLY A 418 -15.29 -13.45 37.73
C GLY A 418 -15.73 -12.00 37.99
N GLY A 419 -15.14 -11.04 37.29
CA GLY A 419 -15.47 -9.61 37.44
C GLY A 419 -16.90 -9.27 37.00
N VAL A 420 -17.35 -9.85 35.88
CA VAL A 420 -18.68 -9.55 35.31
C VAL A 420 -19.81 -10.10 36.19
N ILE A 421 -19.65 -11.33 36.71
CA ILE A 421 -20.65 -11.95 37.60
C ILE A 421 -20.71 -11.20 38.94
N GLY A 422 -19.56 -10.77 39.48
CA GLY A 422 -19.50 -9.95 40.70
C GLY A 422 -20.19 -8.59 40.53
N GLY A 423 -19.96 -7.90 39.41
CA GLY A 423 -20.59 -6.61 39.13
C GLY A 423 -22.12 -6.68 39.03
N LEU A 424 -22.65 -7.70 38.36
CA LEU A 424 -24.09 -7.90 38.22
C LEU A 424 -24.78 -8.15 39.57
N ALA A 425 -24.15 -8.90 40.47
CA ALA A 425 -24.68 -9.14 41.81
C ALA A 425 -24.75 -7.85 42.65
N VAL A 426 -23.72 -7.00 42.60
CA VAL A 426 -23.70 -5.73 43.34
C VAL A 426 -24.73 -4.75 42.79
N CYS A 427 -24.86 -4.63 41.47
CA CYS A 427 -25.88 -3.78 40.84
C CYS A 427 -27.31 -4.21 41.21
N ALA A 428 -27.59 -5.52 41.24
CA ALA A 428 -28.89 -6.04 41.64
C ALA A 428 -29.24 -5.68 43.10
N ILE A 429 -28.29 -5.81 44.02
CA ILE A 429 -28.47 -5.45 45.44
C ILE A 429 -28.70 -3.94 45.58
N ALA A 430 -27.90 -3.11 44.90
CA ALA A 430 -28.02 -1.66 44.95
C ALA A 430 -29.41 -1.19 44.45
N ALA A 431 -29.87 -1.73 43.31
CA ALA A 431 -31.20 -1.45 42.78
C ALA A 431 -32.31 -1.84 43.78
N PHE A 432 -32.16 -3.00 44.44
CA PHE A 432 -33.13 -3.47 45.43
C PHE A 432 -33.21 -2.53 46.65
N VAL A 433 -32.07 -2.05 47.14
CA VAL A 433 -32.00 -1.09 48.26
C VAL A 433 -32.66 0.24 47.89
N VAL A 434 -32.36 0.79 46.71
CA VAL A 434 -32.97 2.05 46.24
C VAL A 434 -34.49 1.92 46.14
N ILE A 435 -35.00 0.83 45.55
CA ILE A 435 -36.44 0.57 45.44
C ILE A 435 -37.08 0.43 46.82
N PHE A 436 -36.42 -0.25 47.77
CA PHE A 436 -36.91 -0.42 49.13
C PHE A 436 -37.02 0.91 49.89
N LEU A 437 -36.02 1.78 49.77
CA LEU A 437 -36.03 3.12 50.37
C LEU A 437 -37.10 4.03 49.75
N LEU A 438 -37.29 3.97 48.42
CA LEU A 438 -38.33 4.72 47.73
C LEU A 438 -39.74 4.25 48.10
N ARG A 439 -39.95 2.95 48.36
CA ARG A 439 -41.22 2.42 48.87
C ARG A 439 -41.51 2.89 50.29
N LYS A 440 -40.51 2.93 51.16
CA LYS A 440 -40.66 3.38 52.55
C LYS A 440 -41.04 4.86 52.66
N ARG A 441 -40.64 5.68 51.69
CA ARG A 441 -40.82 7.14 51.71
C ARG A 441 -42.19 7.61 51.21
N ARG A 442 -43.04 6.73 50.65
CA ARG A 442 -44.38 7.09 50.14
C ARG A 442 -45.49 7.13 51.22
N GLY A 443 -45.16 6.93 52.50
CA GLY A 443 -46.14 6.90 53.59
C GLY A 443 -46.43 8.22 54.30
N THR A 444 -45.89 9.37 53.88
CA THR A 444 -46.12 10.62 54.63
C THR A 444 -45.91 11.86 53.78
N ARG A 445 -47.00 12.60 53.51
CA ARG A 445 -47.14 14.05 53.23
C ARG A 445 -48.56 14.24 52.66
N HIS A 446 -49.57 14.62 53.44
CA HIS A 446 -49.85 15.98 53.94
C HIS A 446 -49.61 17.10 52.92
N VAL A 447 -50.74 17.62 52.43
CA VAL A 447 -50.99 18.88 51.71
C VAL A 447 -50.82 20.06 52.69
N PRO A 448 -50.09 21.15 52.33
CA PRO A 448 -50.69 22.40 51.79
C PRO A 448 -49.82 23.06 50.68
N GLU A 449 -50.37 23.64 49.62
CA GLU A 449 -50.97 25.00 49.49
C GLU A 449 -50.00 26.17 49.79
N SER A 450 -49.59 26.90 48.73
CA SER A 450 -49.34 28.36 48.61
C SER A 450 -48.54 28.59 47.30
N ARG A 451 -49.11 29.16 46.22
CA ARG A 451 -49.18 30.61 45.92
C ARG A 451 -47.84 31.33 46.11
N ASP A 452 -47.14 31.64 45.01
CA ASP A 452 -46.97 33.00 44.45
C ASP A 452 -45.79 33.06 43.46
N ALA A 453 -46.07 33.51 42.23
CA ALA A 453 -45.14 34.14 41.30
C ALA A 453 -45.57 35.63 41.25
N PRO A 454 -44.70 36.64 41.02
CA PRO A 454 -44.12 36.91 39.70
C PRO A 454 -42.76 37.67 39.71
N HIS A 455 -42.33 38.11 38.52
CA HIS A 455 -41.29 39.12 38.22
C HIS A 455 -39.83 38.60 38.17
N THR A 456 -38.92 39.02 37.27
CA THR A 456 -38.87 40.08 36.24
C THR A 456 -37.60 39.94 35.38
N SER A 457 -37.67 40.44 34.13
CA SER A 457 -36.73 41.36 33.45
C SER A 457 -35.26 40.98 33.19
N ASP A 458 -34.95 40.93 31.89
CA ASP A 458 -33.93 41.67 31.13
C ASP A 458 -32.41 41.53 31.30
N HIS A 459 -31.77 41.75 30.14
CA HIS A 459 -30.42 42.23 29.87
C HIS A 459 -29.26 41.20 29.93
N HIS A 460 -28.25 41.15 29.05
CA HIS A 460 -27.63 42.18 28.21
C HIS A 460 -27.01 41.61 26.91
N ILE A 461 -27.00 42.48 25.91
CA ILE A 461 -26.14 42.54 24.72
C ILE A 461 -24.67 42.75 25.13
N TYR A 462 -23.72 42.04 24.52
CA TYR A 462 -22.32 42.50 24.42
C TYR A 462 -21.57 41.87 23.22
N SER A 463 -21.36 42.67 22.17
CA SER A 463 -20.15 42.76 21.31
C SER A 463 -19.55 44.15 21.61
N PRO A 464 -18.28 44.55 21.29
CA PRO A 464 -17.32 44.12 20.24
C PRO A 464 -15.83 44.25 20.76
N PRO A 465 -14.76 44.78 20.08
CA PRO A 465 -14.36 44.91 18.66
C PRO A 465 -12.87 44.53 18.31
N HIS A 466 -12.60 44.47 17.00
CA HIS A 466 -11.37 44.75 16.19
C HIS A 466 -9.94 44.92 16.78
N ALA A 467 -8.97 44.35 16.07
CA ALA A 467 -7.64 44.90 15.74
C ALA A 467 -7.14 44.20 14.44
N VAL A 468 -7.02 44.83 13.26
CA VAL A 468 -6.03 45.81 12.76
C VAL A 468 -4.58 45.30 12.71
N GLU A 469 -4.25 44.74 11.54
CA GLU A 469 -3.16 45.12 10.61
C GLU A 469 -1.71 45.26 11.12
N LYS A 470 -0.79 44.55 10.44
CA LYS A 470 0.53 45.08 10.02
C LYS A 470 1.17 44.24 8.91
N HIS A 471 1.14 44.78 7.68
CA HIS A 471 2.09 44.46 6.60
C HIS A 471 3.44 45.15 6.86
N LEU A 472 4.54 44.49 6.47
CA LEU A 472 5.87 45.07 6.15
C LEU A 472 6.73 43.99 5.43
N PRO A 473 7.81 44.36 4.70
CA PRO A 473 7.88 44.11 3.25
C PRO A 473 9.07 43.25 2.82
N HIS A 474 9.06 42.96 1.51
CA HIS A 474 10.14 42.42 0.68
C HIS A 474 11.55 42.91 1.05
N THR A 475 12.50 41.96 1.09
CA THR A 475 13.93 42.26 0.92
C THR A 475 14.45 41.43 -0.25
N LEU A 476 14.81 42.12 -1.32
CA LEU A 476 15.64 41.62 -2.42
C LEU A 476 17.10 41.67 -1.96
N VAL A 477 17.84 40.57 -2.10
CA VAL A 477 19.30 40.58 -2.10
C VAL A 477 19.74 39.86 -3.37
N SER A 478 20.43 40.64 -4.20
CA SER A 478 21.22 40.20 -5.34
C SER A 478 22.69 40.32 -4.97
N ASP A 479 23.51 39.60 -5.74
CA ASP A 479 24.94 39.79 -6.01
C ASP A 479 25.91 38.77 -5.39
N ASP A 480 26.44 37.97 -6.33
CA ASP A 480 27.87 37.84 -6.67
C ASP A 480 28.78 36.80 -6.00
N ILE A 481 29.34 35.98 -6.90
CA ILE A 481 30.75 35.59 -7.04
C ILE A 481 31.36 34.73 -5.91
N MET A 482 31.60 33.46 -6.22
CA MET A 482 32.93 32.84 -6.04
C MET A 482 33.17 31.75 -7.09
N GLU A 483 33.94 32.14 -8.10
CA GLU A 483 34.78 31.28 -8.93
C GLU A 483 36.07 30.99 -8.12
N ASN A 484 36.39 29.72 -7.91
CA ASN A 484 37.65 29.16 -7.40
C ASN A 484 37.43 27.63 -7.30
N ASP A 485 38.35 26.73 -7.55
CA ASP A 485 39.70 26.73 -8.10
C ASP A 485 39.98 25.24 -8.38
N MET A 486 40.82 24.97 -9.38
CA MET A 486 41.15 23.63 -9.84
C MET A 486 42.02 22.89 -8.82
N GLY A 487 41.53 21.74 -8.33
CA GLY A 487 42.32 20.79 -7.55
C GLY A 487 42.41 19.44 -8.27
N GLY A 488 43.45 19.26 -9.09
CA GLY A 488 43.74 17.99 -9.76
C GLY A 488 44.13 16.89 -8.78
N VAL A 489 43.31 15.84 -8.70
CA VAL A 489 43.65 14.60 -7.99
C VAL A 489 44.13 13.58 -9.02
N LYS A 490 45.41 13.23 -8.96
CA LYS A 490 45.98 12.07 -9.66
C LYS A 490 45.43 10.81 -8.98
N PHE A 491 44.70 10.00 -9.74
CA PHE A 491 44.38 8.64 -9.33
C PHE A 491 45.60 7.74 -9.57
N GLU A 492 46.18 7.23 -8.48
CA GLU A 492 47.08 6.09 -8.51
C GLU A 492 46.33 4.83 -8.95
N LYS A 493 47.01 4.04 -9.78
CA LYS A 493 46.54 2.80 -10.39
C LYS A 493 46.66 1.68 -9.33
N PRO A 494 45.59 0.97 -8.93
CA PRO A 494 45.75 -0.23 -8.12
C PRO A 494 46.27 -1.38 -8.99
N GLY A 495 47.24 -2.11 -8.44
CA GLY A 495 47.99 -3.17 -9.12
C GLY A 495 47.12 -4.38 -9.50
N GLU A 496 47.49 -4.97 -10.65
CA GLU A 496 47.03 -6.29 -11.09
C GLU A 496 47.41 -7.33 -10.03
N VAL A 497 46.41 -8.02 -9.49
CA VAL A 497 46.59 -9.28 -8.78
C VAL A 497 46.33 -10.38 -9.80
N GLU A 498 47.42 -11.04 -10.19
CA GLU A 498 47.46 -12.25 -10.99
C GLU A 498 47.02 -13.41 -10.08
N GLU A 499 45.83 -13.97 -10.34
CA GLU A 499 45.31 -15.13 -9.61
C GLU A 499 45.15 -16.31 -10.57
N ASP A 500 46.25 -17.06 -10.71
CA ASP A 500 46.28 -18.38 -11.36
C ASP A 500 45.70 -19.43 -10.41
N ALA A 501 44.53 -19.98 -10.73
CA ALA A 501 44.03 -21.20 -10.13
C ALA A 501 43.25 -22.05 -11.15
N GLU A 502 43.99 -22.91 -11.87
CA GLU A 502 43.46 -24.07 -12.57
C GLU A 502 42.83 -25.06 -11.58
N TRP A 503 41.58 -25.46 -11.82
CA TRP A 503 40.97 -26.67 -11.24
C TRP A 503 40.46 -27.60 -12.35
N PRO A 504 40.80 -28.89 -12.35
CA PRO A 504 40.38 -29.82 -13.39
C PRO A 504 39.03 -30.47 -13.06
N PHE A 505 38.01 -30.22 -13.90
CA PHE A 505 36.79 -31.02 -13.89
C PHE A 505 36.98 -32.31 -14.70
N LYS A 506 36.98 -33.45 -14.00
CA LYS A 506 36.83 -34.79 -14.59
C LYS A 506 35.44 -34.93 -15.20
N LYS A 507 35.40 -35.38 -16.44
CA LYS A 507 34.21 -35.73 -17.20
C LYS A 507 33.95 -37.23 -17.00
N GLU A 508 32.92 -37.60 -16.24
CA GLU A 508 32.39 -38.96 -16.27
C GLU A 508 31.38 -39.08 -17.41
N VAL A 509 31.69 -39.99 -18.33
CA VAL A 509 30.82 -40.46 -19.41
C VAL A 509 30.11 -41.69 -18.87
N SER A 510 28.79 -41.64 -18.71
CA SER A 510 27.97 -42.83 -18.58
C SER A 510 27.20 -43.05 -19.88
N SER A 511 27.60 -44.11 -20.58
CA SER A 511 26.82 -44.78 -21.62
C SER A 511 25.69 -45.57 -20.99
N GLU A 512 24.45 -45.32 -21.40
CA GLU A 512 23.40 -46.31 -21.66
C GLU A 512 22.28 -45.69 -22.51
#